data_AF-A0A496CEH9-F1
#
_entry.id   AF-A0A496CEH9-F1
#
_cell.length_a   1.000
_cell.length_b   1.000
_cell.length_c   1.000
_cell.angle_alpha   90.00
_cell.angle_beta   90.00
_cell.angle_gamma   90.00
#
_symmetry.space_group_name_H-M   'P 1'
#
loop_
_entity.id
_entity.type
_entity.pdbx_description
1 polymer ?
#
loop_
_entity_poly.entity_id
_entity_poly.type
_entity_poly.pdbx_seq_one_letter_code
_entity_poly.pdbx_strand_id
1 'polypeptide(L)' 'MSHTLCLISLPEAGIIVGIAVILFGCKAVTQNPFISRGQKIVWILIIIVLNWIGLLWYYYTYYMKNKD' A
#
# COMPACT_ATOMS: atom_id res chain seq x y z
N MET A 1 15.51 -29.42 -14.77
CA MET A 1 15.80 -27.97 -14.78
C MET A 1 14.50 -27.23 -15.09
N SER A 2 13.78 -26.79 -14.06
CA SER A 2 12.71 -25.80 -14.21
C SER A 2 12.73 -24.99 -12.94
N HIS A 3 12.96 -23.70 -13.09
CA HIS A 3 13.18 -22.77 -11.99
C HIS A 3 11.92 -22.74 -11.13
N THR A 4 12.01 -23.28 -9.91
CA THR A 4 11.10 -22.96 -8.81
C THR A 4 11.35 -21.50 -8.42
N LEU A 5 10.98 -20.58 -9.32
CA LEU A 5 10.67 -19.23 -8.94
C LEU A 5 9.49 -19.40 -7.98
N CYS A 6 9.76 -19.25 -6.69
CA CYS A 6 8.75 -19.02 -5.67
C CYS A 6 8.04 -17.72 -6.08
N LEU A 7 7.07 -17.84 -6.98
CA LEU A 7 6.28 -16.73 -7.49
C LEU A 7 5.46 -16.27 -6.29
N ILE A 8 5.82 -15.11 -5.74
CA ILE A 8 5.05 -14.41 -4.72
C ILE A 8 3.58 -14.44 -5.14
N SER A 9 2.73 -15.02 -4.29
CA SER A 9 1.30 -15.04 -4.55
C SER A 9 0.78 -13.60 -4.56
N LEU A 10 -0.25 -13.35 -5.38
CA LEU A 10 -0.81 -12.01 -5.59
C LEU A 10 -1.14 -11.28 -4.25
N PRO A 11 -1.69 -11.96 -3.22
CA PRO A 11 -1.92 -11.39 -1.89
C PRO A 11 -0.66 -10.87 -1.20
N GLU A 12 0.44 -11.62 -1.27
CA GLU A 12 1.73 -11.26 -0.71
C GLU A 12 2.31 -10.06 -1.42
N ALA A 13 2.15 -9.95 -2.74
CA ALA A 13 2.51 -8.76 -3.50
C ALA A 13 1.69 -7.53 -3.05
N GLY A 14 0.39 -7.69 -2.81
CA GLY A 14 -0.48 -6.60 -2.32
C GLY A 14 -0.04 -6.05 -0.96
N ILE A 15 0.36 -6.92 -0.03
CA ILE A 15 0.89 -6.51 1.28
C ILE A 15 2.24 -5.79 1.13
N ILE A 16 3.15 -6.32 0.29
CA ILE A 16 4.47 -5.70 0.06
C ILE A 16 4.30 -4.30 -0.54
N VAL A 17 3.42 -4.14 -1.53
CA VAL A 17 3.09 -2.85 -2.12
C VAL A 17 2.47 -1.92 -1.06
N GLY A 18 1.58 -2.44 -0.21
CA GLY A 18 0.99 -1.69 0.89
C GLY A 18 2.04 -1.10 1.83
N ILE A 19 2.97 -1.94 2.31
CA ILE A 19 4.07 -1.55 3.20
C ILE A 19 5.00 -0.55 2.50
N ALA A 20 5.35 -0.79 1.23
CA ALA A 20 6.21 0.10 0.45
C ALA A 20 5.60 1.50 0.32
N VAL A 21 4.31 1.60 -0.02
CA VAL A 21 3.61 2.88 -0.16
C VAL A 21 3.59 3.67 1.15
N ILE A 22 3.38 3.00 2.30
CA ILE A 22 3.42 3.68 3.60
C ILE A 22 4.83 4.19 3.90
N LEU A 23 5.87 3.36 3.74
CA LEU A 23 7.25 3.76 4.05
C LEU A 23 7.73 4.89 3.13
N PHE A 24 7.57 4.74 1.81
CA PHE A 24 8.01 5.75 0.85
C PHE A 24 7.15 7.01 0.90
N GLY A 25 5.83 6.86 1.06
CA GLY A 25 4.91 7.99 1.19
C GLY A 25 5.19 8.84 2.43
N CYS A 26 5.33 8.22 3.61
CA CYS A 26 5.66 8.95 4.84
C CYS A 26 7.03 9.62 4.77
N LYS A 27 8.03 8.97 4.16
CA LYS A 27 9.37 9.56 3.97
C LYS A 27 9.33 10.74 3.01
N ALA A 28 8.61 10.63 1.90
CA ALA A 28 8.42 11.72 0.94
C ALA A 28 7.74 12.94 1.60
N VAL A 29 6.68 12.73 2.39
CA VAL A 29 5.99 13.80 3.13
C VAL A 29 6.89 14.43 4.19
N THR A 30 7.65 13.63 4.93
CA THR A 30 8.53 14.12 5.99
C THR A 30 9.68 14.97 5.43
N GLN A 31 10.28 14.52 4.33
CA GLN A 31 11.39 15.20 3.66
C GLN A 31 10.96 16.43 2.86
N ASN A 32 9.66 16.63 2.63
CA ASN A 32 9.17 17.75 1.83
C ASN A 32 9.37 19.10 2.57
N PRO A 33 10.14 20.05 2.00
CA PRO A 33 10.38 21.35 2.61
C PRO A 33 9.20 22.33 2.44
N PHE A 34 8.27 22.08 1.51
CA PHE A 34 7.14 22.97 1.22
C PHE A 34 5.93 22.76 2.15
N ILE A 35 5.88 21.64 2.86
CA ILE A 35 4.73 21.25 3.67
C ILE A 35 4.98 21.64 5.14
N SER A 36 4.03 22.35 5.74
CA SER A 36 4.09 22.71 7.17
C SER A 36 3.92 21.48 8.08
N ARG A 37 4.37 21.55 9.34
CA ARG A 37 4.31 20.41 10.28
C ARG A 37 2.89 19.85 10.46
N GLY A 38 1.87 20.71 10.54
CA GLY A 38 0.47 20.27 10.66
C GLY A 38 -0.04 19.55 9.41
N GLN A 39 0.29 20.08 8.22
CA GLN A 39 -0.07 19.44 6.96
C GLN A 39 0.64 18.10 6.76
N LYS A 40 1.88 17.92 7.25
CA LYS A 40 2.58 16.63 7.20
C LYS A 40 1.79 15.53 7.92
N ILE A 41 1.22 15.82 9.09
CA ILE A 41 0.41 14.86 9.85
C ILE A 41 -0.85 14.47 9.07
N VAL A 42 -1.53 15.46 8.49
CA VAL A 42 -2.72 15.22 7.66
C VAL A 42 -2.38 14.36 6.44
N TRP A 43 -1.27 14.66 5.76
CA TRP A 43 -0.81 13.88 4.61
C TRP A 43 -0.45 12.43 4.97
N ILE A 44 0.21 12.21 6.11
CA ILE A 44 0.52 10.86 6.61
C ILE A 44 -0.78 10.10 6.92
N LEU A 45 -1.75 10.74 7.58
CA LEU A 45 -3.07 10.15 7.82
C LEU A 45 -3.78 9.76 6.52
N ILE A 46 -3.78 10.64 5.52
CA ILE A 46 -4.36 10.36 4.20
C ILE A 46 -3.67 9.16 3.54
N ILE A 47 -2.35 9.08 3.57
CA ILE A 47 -1.60 7.95 3.01
C ILE A 47 -2.02 6.63 3.66
N ILE A 48 -2.14 6.60 4.99
CA ILE A 48 -2.55 5.39 5.73
C ILE A 48 -3.99 4.98 5.35
N VAL A 49 -4.92 5.94 5.33
CA VAL A 49 -6.34 5.66 5.01
C VAL A 49 -6.49 5.18 3.56
N LEU A 50 -5.84 5.84 2.60
CA LEU A 50 -5.90 5.45 1.20
C LEU A 50 -5.25 4.09 0.95
N ASN A 51 -4.15 3.79 1.64
CA ASN A 51 -3.51 2.48 1.57
C ASN A 51 -4.46 1.38 2.08
N TRP A 52 -5.13 1.62 3.20
CA TRP A 52 -6.09 0.68 3.76
C TRP A 52 -7.30 0.46 2.85
N ILE A 53 -7.86 1.52 2.25
CA ILE A 53 -8.95 1.41 1.26
C ILE A 53 -8.49 0.60 0.05
N GLY A 54 -7.29 0.86 -0.46
CA GLY A 54 -6.71 0.10 -1.58
C GLY A 54 -6.56 -1.38 -1.25
N LEU A 55 -6.11 -1.70 -0.03
CA LEU A 55 -5.98 -3.07 0.44
C LEU A 55 -7.36 -3.75 0.58
N LEU A 56 -8.36 -3.08 1.15
CA LEU A 56 -9.74 -3.55 1.24
C LEU A 56 -10.33 -3.84 -0.14
N TRP A 57 -10.13 -2.94 -1.10
CA TRP A 57 -10.58 -3.12 -2.48
C TRP A 57 -9.88 -4.30 -3.16
N TYR A 58 -8.57 -4.43 -2.93
CA TYR A 58 -7.79 -5.57 -3.40
C TYR A 58 -8.35 -6.89 -2.85
N TYR A 59 -8.60 -6.97 -1.55
CA TYR A 59 -9.19 -8.16 -0.93
C TYR A 59 -10.59 -8.45 -1.47
N TYR A 60 -11.44 -7.43 -1.62
CA TYR A 60 -12.78 -7.58 -2.18
C TYR A 60 -12.75 -8.12 -3.62
N THR A 61 -11.94 -7.51 -4.48
CA THR A 61 -11.84 -7.93 -5.89
C THR A 61 -11.21 -9.31 -6.06
N TYR A 62 -10.21 -9.66 -5.25
CA TYR A 62 -9.52 -10.93 -5.39
C TYR A 62 -10.29 -12.10 -4.75
N TYR A 63 -10.88 -11.90 -3.57
CA TYR A 63 -11.50 -13.00 -2.80
C TYR A 63 -13.02 -13.04 -2.84
N MET A 64 -13.71 -11.93 -3.13
CA MET A 64 -15.18 -11.84 -3.06
C MET A 64 -15.83 -11.71 -4.44
N LYS A 65 -15.19 -11.05 -5.41
CA LYS A 65 -15.81 -10.73 -6.71
C LYS A 65 -16.04 -11.93 -7.64
N ASN A 66 -15.30 -13.02 -7.47
CA ASN A 66 -15.41 -14.24 -8.29
C ASN A 66 -16.00 -15.42 -7.50
N LYS A 67 -16.80 -15.14 -6.47
CA LYS A 67 -17.45 -16.15 -5.62
C LYS A 67 -18.92 -16.40 -6.00
N ASP A 68 -19.26 -16.17 -7.27
CA ASP A 68 -20.50 -16.62 -7.90
C ASP A 68 -20.24 -17.88 -8.74
#